data_AF-A0A2A9CLY8-F1
#
_entry.id   AF-A0A2A9CLY8-F1
#
_cell.length_a   1.000
_cell.length_b   1.000
_cell.length_c   1.000
_cell.angle_alpha   90.00
_cell.angle_beta   90.00
_cell.angle_gamma   90.00
#
_symmetry.space_group_name_H-M   'P 1'
#
loop_
_entity.id
_entity.type
_entity.pdbx_description
1 polymer ?
#
loop_
_entity_poly.entity_id
_entity_poly.type
_entity_poly.pdbx_seq_one_letter_code
_entity_poly.pdbx_strand_id
1 'polypeptide(L)'
;MKRPLGVTLISYFYLFGAVVLLITAIFYDAGANTIGIAERFGLPNAPERLMRILVALLSFVMVYGYIRLTNWGYWFMIAYSIIFGCISALLISNISQQPFLGNVIFSIVVLIYTIYVRKSFRQSSRQGT
;
A
#
# COMPACT_ATOMS: atom_id res chain seq x y z
N MET A 1 -24.67 3.02 -2.09
CA MET A 1 -24.47 1.89 -1.14
C MET A 1 -23.55 2.33 -0.02
N LYS A 2 -23.73 1.82 1.21
CA LYS A 2 -22.78 2.12 2.30
C LYS A 2 -21.45 1.42 2.01
N ARG A 3 -20.35 2.19 2.06
CA ARG A 3 -18.98 1.68 1.88
C ARG A 3 -18.67 0.71 3.02
N PRO A 4 -18.08 -0.48 2.74
CA PRO A 4 -17.68 -1.40 3.80
C PRO A 4 -16.69 -0.74 4.77
N LEU A 5 -16.83 -1.03 6.06
CA LEU A 5 -16.01 -0.40 7.09
C LEU A 5 -14.52 -0.73 6.92
N GLY A 6 -14.18 -1.97 6.57
CA GLY A 6 -12.80 -2.38 6.31
C GLY A 6 -12.18 -1.67 5.10
N VAL A 7 -12.96 -1.35 4.06
CA VAL A 7 -12.47 -0.53 2.93
C VAL A 7 -12.05 0.85 3.44
N THR A 8 -12.83 1.45 4.33
CA THR A 8 -12.51 2.75 4.94
C THR A 8 -11.26 2.67 5.80
N LEU A 9 -11.17 1.66 6.67
CA LEU A 9 -10.04 1.45 7.57
C LEU A 9 -8.74 1.25 6.80
N ILE A 10 -8.73 0.35 5.81
CA ILE A 10 -7.58 0.08 4.94
C ILE A 10 -7.18 1.34 4.18
N SER A 11 -8.15 2.07 3.63
CA SER A 11 -7.90 3.32 2.91
C SER A 11 -7.20 4.36 3.78
N TYR A 12 -7.67 4.56 5.01
CA TYR A 12 -7.06 5.55 5.91
C TYR A 12 -5.70 5.11 6.45
N PHE A 13 -5.47 3.81 6.63
CA PHE A 13 -4.16 3.29 6.98
C PHE A 13 -3.12 3.61 5.88
N TYR A 14 -3.45 3.31 4.61
CA TYR A 14 -2.57 3.65 3.49
C TYR A 14 -2.44 5.16 3.26
N LEU A 15 -3.52 5.93 3.47
CA LEU A 15 -3.48 7.39 3.39
C LEU A 15 -2.53 7.98 4.43
N PHE A 16 -2.63 7.51 5.68
CA PHE A 16 -1.74 7.93 6.75
C PHE A 16 -0.28 7.60 6.41
N GLY A 17 0.00 6.38 5.94
CA GLY A 17 1.33 6.00 5.47
C GLY A 17 1.88 6.89 4.36
N ALA A 18 1.04 7.24 3.37
CA ALA A 18 1.42 8.15 2.29
C ALA A 18 1.76 9.56 2.78
N VAL A 19 0.97 10.09 3.72
CA VAL A 19 1.24 11.41 4.33
C VAL A 19 2.55 11.37 5.13
N VAL A 20 2.78 10.33 5.92
CA VAL A 20 4.04 10.15 6.67
C VAL A 20 5.23 10.08 5.71
N LEU A 21 5.11 9.38 4.58
CA LEU A 21 6.16 9.31 3.56
C LEU A 21 6.46 10.69 2.94
N LEU A 22 5.45 11.51 2.67
CA LEU A 22 5.67 12.88 2.17
C LEU A 22 6.34 13.77 3.22
N ILE A 23 5.85 13.75 4.46
CA ILE A 23 6.43 14.55 5.55
C ILE A 23 7.91 14.16 5.73
N THR A 24 8.21 12.86 5.80
CA THR A 24 9.57 12.37 5.98
C THR A 24 10.45 12.53 4.74
N ALA A 25 9.89 12.75 3.55
CA ALA A 25 10.66 13.09 2.36
C ALA A 25 11.17 14.54 2.40
N ILE A 26 10.40 15.46 2.97
CA ILE A 26 10.69 16.90 3.00
C ILE A 26 11.50 17.27 4.25
N PHE A 27 11.07 16.81 5.42
CA PHE A 27 11.55 17.32 6.72
C PHE A 27 12.58 16.42 7.41
N TYR A 28 12.79 15.20 6.93
CA TYR A 28 13.69 14.24 7.57
C TYR A 28 14.86 13.86 6.67
N ASP A 29 15.99 13.53 7.27
CA ASP A 29 17.13 13.02 6.52
C ASP A 29 16.75 11.66 5.90
N ALA A 30 16.84 11.58 4.58
CA ALA A 30 16.50 10.39 3.83
C ALA A 30 17.47 9.22 4.12
N GLY A 31 18.71 9.53 4.53
CA GLY A 31 19.76 8.56 4.86
C GLY A 31 19.80 8.09 6.32
N ALA A 32 18.94 8.63 7.19
CA ALA A 32 18.95 8.27 8.62
C ALA A 32 18.33 6.89 8.93
N ASN A 33 17.66 6.25 7.96
CA ASN A 33 17.10 4.92 8.15
C ASN A 33 18.14 3.85 7.81
N THR A 34 18.31 2.86 8.69
CA THR A 34 19.16 1.69 8.43
C THR A 34 18.69 0.84 7.25
N ILE A 35 17.37 0.85 6.98
CA ILE A 35 16.74 0.22 5.81
C ILE A 35 15.77 1.22 5.19
N GLY A 36 16.17 1.72 4.03
CA GLY A 36 15.45 2.75 3.29
C GLY A 36 14.16 2.25 2.63
N ILE A 37 13.30 3.18 2.19
CA ILE A 37 12.08 2.84 1.44
C ILE A 37 12.45 2.19 0.09
N ALA A 38 13.52 2.63 -0.56
CA ALA A 38 13.98 2.07 -1.81
C ALA A 38 14.33 0.58 -1.66
N GLU A 39 15.03 0.22 -0.59
CA GLU A 39 15.36 -1.15 -0.23
C GLU A 39 14.12 -1.99 0.10
N ARG A 40 13.14 -1.41 0.82
CA ARG A 40 11.85 -2.07 1.10
C ARG A 40 11.00 -2.34 -0.14
N PHE A 41 11.34 -1.69 -1.27
CA PHE A 41 10.72 -1.91 -2.57
C PHE A 41 11.66 -2.65 -3.55
N GLY A 42 12.77 -3.23 -3.07
CA GLY A 42 13.70 -4.04 -3.87
C GLY A 42 14.63 -3.22 -4.79
N LEU A 43 14.76 -1.91 -4.54
CA LEU A 43 15.55 -0.98 -5.34
C LEU A 43 16.61 -0.27 -4.48
N PRO A 44 17.59 -0.97 -3.90
CA PRO A 44 18.52 -0.40 -2.91
C PRO A 44 19.37 0.78 -3.42
N ASN A 45 19.55 0.90 -4.75
CA ASN A 45 20.33 1.97 -5.36
C ASN A 45 19.49 3.21 -5.76
N ALA A 46 18.16 3.17 -5.58
CA ALA A 46 17.30 4.28 -5.98
C ALA A 46 17.35 5.41 -4.93
N PRO A 47 17.24 6.69 -5.35
CA PRO A 47 17.27 7.81 -4.41
C PRO A 47 16.11 7.75 -3.41
N GLU A 48 16.42 7.64 -2.12
CA GLU A 48 15.43 7.45 -1.03
C GLU A 48 14.32 8.50 -1.03
N ARG A 49 14.68 9.79 -1.16
CA ARG A 49 13.71 10.89 -1.19
C ARG A 49 12.75 10.75 -2.38
N LEU A 50 13.26 10.40 -3.55
CA LEU A 50 12.45 10.19 -4.75
C LEU A 50 11.51 9.00 -4.56
N MET A 51 12.01 7.88 -4.02
CA MET A 51 11.21 6.69 -3.74
C MET A 51 10.09 6.97 -2.75
N ARG A 52 10.34 7.72 -1.68
CA ARG A 52 9.29 8.15 -0.73
C ARG A 52 8.16 8.91 -1.41
N ILE A 53 8.51 9.88 -2.27
CA ILE A 53 7.54 10.69 -3.02
C ILE A 53 6.74 9.80 -3.98
N LEU A 54 7.40 8.94 -4.76
CA LEU A 54 6.74 8.05 -5.72
C LEU A 54 5.78 7.08 -5.04
N VAL A 55 6.22 6.44 -3.95
CA VAL A 55 5.37 5.51 -3.19
C VAL A 55 4.18 6.24 -2.57
N ALA A 56 4.37 7.45 -2.05
CA ALA A 56 3.26 8.26 -1.53
C ALA A 56 2.23 8.60 -2.62
N LEU A 57 2.68 9.06 -3.79
CA LEU A 57 1.80 9.37 -4.92
C LEU A 57 1.03 8.14 -5.41
N LEU A 58 1.71 7.01 -5.59
CA LEU A 58 1.06 5.74 -5.96
C LEU A 58 0.02 5.32 -4.91
N SER A 59 0.34 5.50 -3.63
CA SER A 59 -0.56 5.19 -2.52
C SER A 59 -1.81 6.08 -2.56
N PHE A 60 -1.70 7.37 -2.87
CA PHE A 60 -2.87 8.25 -3.03
C PHE A 60 -3.77 7.81 -4.19
N VAL A 61 -3.20 7.47 -5.35
CA VAL A 61 -3.97 6.99 -6.50
C VAL A 61 -4.69 5.68 -6.18
N MET A 62 -3.98 4.75 -5.54
CA MET A 62 -4.55 3.48 -5.10
C MET A 62 -5.70 3.70 -4.10
N VAL A 63 -5.48 4.49 -3.06
CA VAL A 63 -6.49 4.81 -2.04
C VAL A 63 -7.70 5.49 -2.65
N TYR A 64 -7.50 6.43 -3.57
CA TYR A 64 -8.59 7.10 -4.29
C TYR A 64 -9.48 6.11 -5.05
N GLY A 65 -8.87 5.18 -5.79
CA GLY A 65 -9.62 4.14 -6.49
C GLY A 65 -10.34 3.20 -5.53
N TYR A 66 -9.67 2.79 -4.47
CA TYR A 66 -10.17 1.81 -3.49
C TYR A 66 -11.34 2.37 -2.67
N ILE A 67 -11.21 3.60 -2.16
CA ILE A 67 -12.23 4.26 -1.33
C ILE A 67 -13.51 4.56 -2.10
N ARG A 68 -13.40 4.78 -3.43
CA ARG A 68 -14.53 4.98 -4.35
C ARG A 68 -15.11 3.67 -4.89
N LEU A 69 -14.65 2.51 -4.41
CA LEU A 69 -15.13 1.18 -4.82
C LEU A 69 -15.05 0.93 -6.33
N THR A 70 -14.08 1.54 -6.99
CA THR A 70 -13.95 1.46 -8.46
C THR A 70 -13.27 0.15 -8.90
N ASN A 71 -13.60 -0.35 -10.10
CA ASN A 71 -13.07 -1.65 -10.56
C ASN A 71 -11.53 -1.64 -10.75
N TRP A 72 -10.96 -0.56 -11.28
CA TRP A 72 -9.50 -0.37 -11.36
C TRP A 72 -8.84 -0.28 -9.97
N GLY A 73 -9.45 0.40 -8.99
CA GLY A 73 -8.93 0.51 -7.62
C GLY A 73 -8.94 -0.82 -6.87
N TYR A 74 -9.92 -1.68 -7.15
CA TYR A 74 -9.89 -3.07 -6.69
C TYR A 74 -8.64 -3.80 -7.22
N TRP A 75 -8.43 -3.81 -8.53
CA TRP A 75 -7.31 -4.53 -9.13
C TRP A 75 -5.97 -3.95 -8.71
N PHE A 76 -5.88 -2.63 -8.56
CA PHE A 76 -4.69 -1.97 -8.07
C PHE A 76 -4.37 -2.39 -6.63
N MET A 77 -5.35 -2.41 -5.72
CA MET A 77 -5.13 -2.87 -4.34
C MET A 77 -4.69 -4.35 -4.27
N ILE A 78 -5.28 -5.21 -5.11
CA ILE A 78 -4.87 -6.63 -5.23
C ILE A 78 -3.40 -6.72 -5.67
N ALA A 79 -3.04 -6.06 -6.78
CA ALA A 79 -1.68 -6.09 -7.31
C ALA A 79 -0.67 -5.53 -6.30
N TYR A 80 -0.99 -4.39 -5.68
CA TYR A 80 -0.15 -3.79 -4.64
C TYR A 80 0.07 -4.75 -3.47
N SER A 81 -0.99 -5.36 -2.94
CA SER A 81 -0.89 -6.26 -1.80
C SER A 81 -0.06 -7.52 -2.11
N ILE A 82 -0.18 -8.06 -3.33
CA ILE A 82 0.65 -9.20 -3.77
C ILE A 82 2.12 -8.78 -3.88
N ILE A 83 2.42 -7.71 -4.62
CA ILE A 83 3.80 -7.26 -4.86
C ILE A 83 4.48 -6.89 -3.54
N PHE A 84 3.82 -6.06 -2.72
CA PHE A 84 4.38 -5.60 -1.45
C PHE A 84 4.55 -6.76 -0.45
N GLY A 85 3.61 -7.70 -0.43
CA GLY A 85 3.70 -8.93 0.37
C GLY A 85 4.87 -9.81 -0.07
N CYS A 86 5.04 -10.05 -1.37
CA CYS A 86 6.16 -10.83 -1.92
C CYS A 86 7.52 -10.19 -1.62
N ILE A 87 7.66 -8.88 -1.86
CA ILE A 87 8.89 -8.15 -1.54
C ILE A 87 9.18 -8.27 -0.03
N SER A 88 8.18 -8.03 0.82
CA SER A 88 8.33 -8.17 2.27
C SER A 88 8.75 -9.59 2.67
N ALA A 89 8.18 -10.63 2.06
CA ALA A 89 8.56 -12.02 2.32
C ALA A 89 10.03 -12.31 1.93
N LEU A 90 10.50 -11.76 0.81
CA LEU A 90 11.91 -11.89 0.40
C LEU A 90 12.86 -11.16 1.35
N LEU A 91 12.47 -10.01 1.90
CA LEU A 91 13.31 -9.26 2.84
C LEU A 91 13.43 -9.95 4.22
N ILE A 92 12.43 -10.72 4.66
CA ILE A 92 12.50 -11.51 5.92
C ILE A 92 13.75 -12.39 5.94
N SER A 93 14.11 -12.98 4.78
CA SER A 93 15.24 -13.90 4.65
C SER A 93 16.60 -13.21 4.70
N ASN A 94 16.68 -11.90 4.46
CA ASN A 94 17.93 -11.21 4.18
C ASN A 94 18.34 -10.18 5.24
N ILE A 95 17.39 -9.46 5.86
CA ILE A 95 17.71 -8.19 6.53
C ILE A 95 17.23 -8.12 8.00
N SER A 96 16.27 -8.98 8.41
CA SER A 96 15.78 -9.27 9.79
C SER A 96 14.28 -9.63 9.76
N GLN A 97 13.72 -10.30 10.78
CA GLN A 97 12.31 -10.74 10.75
C GLN A 97 11.27 -9.61 10.94
N GLN A 98 11.57 -8.58 11.73
CA GLN A 98 10.69 -7.43 11.96
C GLN A 98 11.33 -6.20 11.29
N PRO A 99 10.58 -5.36 10.55
CA PRO A 99 9.12 -5.24 10.45
C PRO A 99 8.46 -6.07 9.31
N PHE A 100 9.23 -6.83 8.55
CA PHE A 100 8.77 -7.44 7.29
C PHE A 100 7.72 -8.54 7.48
N LEU A 101 7.79 -9.33 8.57
CA LEU A 101 6.75 -10.31 8.90
C LEU A 101 5.38 -9.64 9.08
N GLY A 102 5.34 -8.48 9.74
CA GLY A 102 4.11 -7.70 9.91
C GLY A 102 3.53 -7.23 8.57
N ASN A 103 4.38 -6.80 7.64
CA ASN A 103 3.96 -6.40 6.30
C ASN A 103 3.37 -7.55 5.50
N VAL A 104 3.95 -8.76 5.59
CA VAL A 104 3.41 -9.96 4.93
C VAL A 104 2.03 -10.28 5.48
N ILE A 105 1.87 -10.36 6.80
CA ILE A 105 0.59 -10.65 7.46
C ILE A 105 -0.45 -9.59 7.06
N PHE A 106 -0.10 -8.31 7.15
CA PHE A 106 -1.02 -7.23 6.81
C PHE A 106 -1.44 -7.27 5.34
N SER A 107 -0.51 -7.56 4.42
CA SER A 107 -0.81 -7.72 2.99
C SER A 107 -1.78 -8.87 2.71
N ILE A 108 -1.61 -10.01 3.40
CA ILE A 108 -2.52 -11.15 3.29
C ILE A 108 -3.93 -10.77 3.80
N VAL A 109 -4.02 -10.09 4.94
CA VAL A 109 -5.31 -9.64 5.50
C VAL A 109 -6.02 -8.69 4.54
N VAL A 110 -5.32 -7.70 3.99
CA VAL A 110 -5.87 -6.76 3.00
C VAL A 110 -6.31 -7.49 1.73
N LEU A 111 -5.52 -8.44 1.25
CA LEU A 111 -5.82 -9.23 0.05
C LEU A 111 -7.10 -10.06 0.23
N ILE A 112 -7.17 -10.86 1.30
CA ILE A 112 -8.35 -11.69 1.62
C ILE A 112 -9.59 -10.82 1.78
N TYR A 113 -9.48 -9.72 2.55
CA TYR A 113 -10.60 -8.81 2.77
C TYR A 113 -11.08 -8.19 1.46
N THR A 114 -10.14 -7.71 0.62
CA THR A 114 -10.46 -7.10 -0.67
C THR A 114 -11.19 -8.07 -1.59
N ILE A 115 -10.76 -9.34 -1.64
CA ILE A 115 -11.43 -10.40 -2.39
C ILE A 115 -12.84 -10.63 -1.83
N TYR A 116 -12.99 -10.73 -0.50
CA TYR A 116 -14.28 -10.92 0.15
C TYR A 116 -15.30 -9.81 -0.20
N VAL A 117 -14.87 -8.55 -0.22
CA VAL A 117 -15.74 -7.41 -0.54
C VAL A 117 -15.89 -7.13 -2.04
N ARG A 118 -15.43 -8.02 -2.94
CA ARG A 118 -15.48 -7.85 -4.42
C ARG A 118 -16.87 -7.48 -4.95
N LYS A 119 -17.93 -8.01 -4.34
CA LYS A 119 -19.32 -7.70 -4.73
C LYS A 119 -19.60 -6.18 -4.68
N SER A 120 -19.09 -5.49 -3.67
CA SER A 120 -19.26 -4.04 -3.49
C SER A 120 -18.61 -3.24 -4.63
N PHE A 121 -17.44 -3.69 -5.10
CA PHE A 121 -16.73 -3.06 -6.22
C PHE A 121 -17.45 -3.25 -7.57
N ARG A 122 -18.02 -4.45 -7.80
CA ARG A 122 -18.80 -4.73 -9.01
C ARG A 122 -20.15 -4.00 -9.04
N GLN A 123 -20.77 -3.79 -7.89
CA GLN A 123 -22.04 -3.06 -7.80
C GLN A 123 -21.83 -1.55 -8.03
N SER A 124 -20.77 -0.97 -7.46
CA SER A 124 -20.43 0.43 -7.68
C SER A 124 -20.12 0.74 -9.16
N SER A 125 -19.44 -0.16 -9.87
CA SER A 125 -19.18 0.03 -11.30
C SER A 125 -20.43 -0.03 -12.18
N ARG A 126 -21.50 -0.69 -11.72
CA ARG A 126 -22.79 -0.78 -12.43
C ARG A 126 -23.71 0.42 -12.17
N GLN A 127 -23.48 1.19 -11.12
CA GLN A 127 -24.23 2.40 -10.80
C GLN A 127 -23.59 3.67 -11.39
N GLY A 128 -22.38 3.57 -11.95
CA GLY A 128 -21.64 4.67 -12.59
C GLY A 128 -21.76 4.72 -14.11
N THR A 129 -22.76 4.04 -14.68
CA THR A 129 -23.20 4.11 -16.09
C THR A 129 -24.66 4.53 -16.11
#